data_AF-A0A836CC98-F1
#
_entry.id   AF-A0A836CC98-F1
#
_cell.length_a   1.000
_cell.length_b   1.000
_cell.length_c   1.000
_cell.angle_alpha   90.00
_cell.angle_beta   90.00
_cell.angle_gamma   90.00
#
_symmetry.space_group_name_H-M   'P 1'
#
loop_
_entity.id
_entity.type
_entity.pdbx_description
1 polymer ?
#
loop_
_entity_poly.entity_id
_entity_poly.type
_entity_poly.pdbx_seq_one_letter_code
_entity_poly.pdbx_strand_id
1 'polypeptide(L)'
;MAVPSPRCSPVNLAFQLVLEDAWEVHDAALPSARFAKRMRLVDMPVTSITAFVNVSTPAKALSAAALQRREEHVPDPHNCEGCNRSRVIDTRQATAVCARCGESDMYNVIDASFREGTSLHTAYLYIEDHLKRFSARETTLIEDDVLESIRTELRKRVYDDASFKDVSQDEVRIILKRLSLSALYNHSTRIWTLITGNQPPSLSETQENDLVTMFAMLQTSFERNKPKERRNMLSYSYVLKQCALLLGYDEIAAAFKLLKSKEKIQFQDQVWKLICADLGWRYIRSMP
;
A
#
# COMPACT_ATOMS: atom_id res chain seq x y z
N MET A 1 -4.23 -58.29 5.87
CA MET A 1 -4.65 -57.27 6.86
C MET A 1 -4.78 -55.95 6.13
N ALA A 2 -6.01 -55.49 5.87
CA ALA A 2 -6.27 -54.25 5.14
C ALA A 2 -6.25 -53.06 6.12
N VAL A 3 -5.43 -52.05 5.83
CA VAL A 3 -5.43 -50.76 6.54
C VAL A 3 -6.60 -49.93 5.98
N PRO A 4 -7.51 -49.40 6.81
CA PRO A 4 -8.62 -48.60 6.30
C PRO A 4 -8.12 -47.22 5.85
N SER A 5 -8.62 -46.74 4.72
CA SER A 5 -8.38 -45.39 4.22
C SER A 5 -8.92 -44.34 5.22
N PRO A 6 -8.23 -43.18 5.38
CA PRO A 6 -8.75 -42.13 6.24
C PRO A 6 -9.97 -41.50 5.58
N ARG A 7 -11.13 -41.58 6.25
CA ARG A 7 -12.34 -40.87 5.83
C ARG A 7 -12.06 -39.37 5.89
N CYS A 8 -12.05 -38.70 4.74
CA CYS A 8 -12.01 -37.24 4.68
C CYS A 8 -13.28 -36.66 5.31
N SER A 9 -13.13 -35.65 6.17
CA SER A 9 -14.28 -34.92 6.71
C SER A 9 -15.01 -34.16 5.59
N PRO A 10 -16.33 -33.95 5.68
CA PRO A 10 -17.12 -33.28 4.64
C PRO A 10 -16.64 -31.85 4.31
N VAL A 11 -15.90 -31.21 5.22
CA VAL A 11 -15.33 -29.87 5.03
C VAL A 11 -14.18 -29.85 4.01
N ASN A 12 -13.39 -30.94 3.92
CA ASN A 12 -12.31 -31.05 2.92
C ASN A 12 -12.85 -31.27 1.51
N LEU A 13 -14.00 -31.94 1.38
CA LEU A 13 -14.63 -32.18 0.08
C LEU A 13 -15.15 -30.87 -0.53
N ALA A 14 -15.75 -29.99 0.30
CA ALA A 14 -16.23 -28.69 -0.15
C ALA A 14 -15.09 -27.76 -0.59
N PHE A 15 -13.97 -27.75 0.14
CA PHE A 15 -12.80 -26.96 -0.24
C PHE A 15 -12.11 -27.49 -1.51
N GLN A 16 -12.08 -28.82 -1.69
CA GLN A 16 -11.63 -29.44 -2.94
C GLN A 16 -12.50 -29.02 -4.13
N LEU A 17 -13.82 -29.08 -3.98
CA LEU A 17 -14.75 -28.70 -5.04
C LEU A 17 -14.63 -27.21 -5.40
N VAL A 18 -14.46 -26.33 -4.42
CA VAL A 18 -14.24 -24.88 -4.67
C VAL A 18 -12.92 -24.62 -5.42
N LEU A 19 -11.87 -25.37 -5.11
CA LEU A 19 -10.59 -25.27 -5.82
C LEU A 19 -10.65 -25.86 -7.23
N GLU A 20 -11.42 -26.93 -7.44
CA GLU A 20 -11.66 -27.52 -8.75
C GLU A 20 -12.51 -26.58 -9.62
N ASP A 21 -13.61 -26.02 -9.08
CA ASP A 21 -14.46 -25.03 -9.76
C ASP A 21 -13.69 -23.75 -10.10
N ALA A 22 -12.91 -23.21 -9.16
CA ALA A 22 -12.10 -22.01 -9.39
C ALA A 22 -11.03 -22.23 -10.48
N TRP A 23 -10.60 -23.47 -10.68
CA TRP A 23 -9.60 -23.81 -11.70
C TRP A 23 -10.24 -24.06 -13.06
N GLU A 24 -11.35 -24.80 -13.15
CA GLU A 24 -12.09 -24.98 -14.40
C GLU A 24 -12.56 -23.64 -14.98
N VAL A 25 -12.92 -22.68 -14.13
CA VAL A 25 -13.31 -21.32 -14.52
C VAL A 25 -12.13 -20.49 -15.06
N HIS A 26 -10.89 -20.83 -14.70
CA HIS A 26 -9.70 -20.03 -15.05
C HIS A 26 -8.70 -20.73 -16.00
N ASP A 27 -8.96 -21.96 -16.42
CA ASP A 27 -8.21 -22.75 -17.42
C ASP A 27 -6.67 -22.67 -17.24
N ALA A 28 -6.23 -22.68 -15.97
CA ALA A 28 -4.82 -22.46 -15.63
C ALA A 28 -3.97 -23.73 -15.90
N ALA A 29 -2.79 -23.60 -16.49
CA ALA A 29 -1.91 -24.76 -16.68
C ALA A 29 -1.26 -25.20 -15.35
N LEU A 30 -1.14 -26.52 -15.13
CA LEU A 30 -0.39 -27.06 -13.99
C LEU A 30 1.06 -26.55 -13.97
N PRO A 31 1.63 -26.24 -12.79
CA PRO A 31 3.02 -25.81 -12.69
C PRO A 31 4.00 -26.87 -13.24
N SER A 32 4.99 -26.43 -14.01
CA SER A 32 5.98 -27.36 -14.61
C SER A 32 6.79 -28.14 -13.57
N ALA A 33 7.23 -29.35 -13.91
CA ALA A 33 8.06 -30.19 -13.05
C ALA A 33 9.36 -29.49 -12.56
N ARG A 34 9.90 -28.57 -13.37
CA ARG A 34 11.05 -27.72 -12.99
C ARG A 34 10.73 -26.79 -11.82
N PHE A 35 9.52 -26.23 -11.80
CA PHE A 35 9.06 -25.35 -10.73
C PHE A 35 8.88 -26.13 -9.41
N ALA A 36 8.28 -27.32 -9.47
CA ALA A 36 8.09 -28.19 -8.31
C ALA A 36 9.43 -28.59 -7.66
N LYS A 37 10.43 -28.97 -8.46
CA LYS A 37 11.76 -29.35 -7.98
C LYS A 37 12.51 -28.19 -7.32
N ARG A 38 12.35 -26.96 -7.83
CA ARG A 38 12.94 -25.75 -7.25
C ARG A 38 12.36 -25.41 -5.88
N MET A 39 11.11 -25.76 -5.63
CA MET A 39 10.42 -25.53 -4.35
C MET A 39 10.64 -26.65 -3.31
N ARG A 40 11.48 -27.66 -3.61
CA ARG A 40 11.74 -28.84 -2.75
C ARG A 40 10.47 -29.61 -2.34
N LEU A 41 9.46 -29.61 -3.20
CA LEU A 41 8.28 -30.46 -3.03
C LEU A 41 8.70 -31.91 -3.36
N VAL A 42 8.30 -32.86 -2.51
CA VAL A 42 8.73 -34.28 -2.56
C VAL A 42 8.53 -34.89 -3.96
N ASP A 43 9.45 -35.75 -4.40
CA ASP A 43 9.49 -36.44 -5.70
C ASP A 43 8.32 -37.45 -5.89
N MET A 44 7.08 -36.95 -5.92
CA MET A 44 5.90 -37.67 -6.38
C MET A 44 5.34 -36.93 -7.60
N PRO A 45 4.88 -37.64 -8.64
CA PRO A 45 4.35 -36.99 -9.83
C PRO A 45 3.14 -36.14 -9.44
N VAL A 46 3.19 -34.84 -9.74
CA VAL A 46 2.07 -33.91 -9.52
C VAL A 46 1.00 -34.24 -10.56
N THR A 47 0.18 -35.26 -10.28
CA THR A 47 -0.93 -35.69 -11.14
C THR A 47 -2.22 -34.94 -10.84
N SER A 48 -2.29 -34.22 -9.71
CA SER A 48 -3.39 -33.31 -9.37
C SER A 48 -2.94 -32.17 -8.45
N ILE A 49 -3.73 -31.11 -8.40
CA ILE A 49 -3.51 -29.93 -7.55
C ILE A 49 -3.72 -30.21 -6.07
N THR A 50 -4.63 -31.13 -5.78
CA THR A 50 -4.84 -31.66 -4.44
C THR A 50 -3.59 -32.31 -3.87
N ALA A 51 -2.77 -32.95 -4.72
CA ALA A 51 -1.46 -33.42 -4.30
C ALA A 51 -0.47 -32.27 -4.06
N PHE A 52 -0.53 -31.18 -4.84
CA PHE A 52 0.37 -30.03 -4.71
C PHE A 52 0.12 -29.20 -3.44
N VAL A 53 -1.15 -28.89 -3.15
CA VAL A 53 -1.54 -28.07 -1.98
C VAL A 53 -1.23 -28.82 -0.67
N ASN A 54 -1.47 -30.14 -0.62
CA ASN A 54 -1.18 -30.95 0.57
C ASN A 54 0.32 -31.03 0.91
N VAL A 55 1.22 -30.91 -0.07
CA VAL A 55 2.69 -30.95 0.16
C VAL A 55 3.25 -29.60 0.59
N SER A 56 2.57 -28.49 0.27
CA SER A 56 3.08 -27.12 0.48
C SER A 56 2.72 -26.50 1.83
N THR A 57 1.82 -27.11 2.61
CA THR A 57 1.48 -26.63 3.96
C THR A 57 1.54 -27.75 5.00
N PRO A 58 2.60 -27.88 5.80
CA PRO A 58 2.49 -28.52 7.10
C PRO A 58 1.93 -27.49 8.08
N ALA A 59 0.67 -27.05 7.85
CA ALA A 59 0.01 -26.12 8.74
C ALA A 59 -0.59 -26.90 9.92
N LYS A 60 -0.06 -26.60 11.11
CA LYS A 60 -0.67 -26.91 12.41
C LYS A 60 -2.19 -26.75 12.33
N ALA A 61 -2.90 -27.77 12.78
CA ALA A 61 -4.35 -27.81 12.89
C ALA A 61 -4.86 -26.61 13.72
N LEU A 62 -5.22 -25.52 13.04
CA LEU A 62 -6.13 -24.52 13.57
C LEU A 62 -7.53 -25.11 13.37
N SER A 63 -8.21 -25.35 14.48
CA SER A 63 -9.54 -25.96 14.52
C SER A 63 -10.51 -25.23 13.58
N ALA A 64 -11.25 -25.99 12.79
CA ALA A 64 -12.28 -25.53 11.84
C ALA A 64 -13.37 -24.63 12.45
N ALA A 65 -13.39 -24.44 13.78
CA ALA A 65 -14.26 -23.49 14.47
C ALA A 65 -13.92 -22.01 14.21
N ALA A 66 -12.71 -21.67 13.75
CA ALA A 66 -12.27 -20.28 13.60
C ALA A 66 -12.57 -19.65 12.22
N LEU A 67 -13.10 -20.41 11.25
CA LEU A 67 -13.20 -20.00 9.85
C LEU A 67 -14.64 -19.78 9.33
N GLN A 68 -15.65 -19.84 10.20
CA GLN A 68 -16.99 -19.36 9.85
C GLN A 68 -17.13 -17.89 10.30
N ARG A 69 -16.59 -16.94 9.51
CA ARG A 69 -17.18 -15.59 9.53
C ARG A 69 -18.51 -15.70 8.80
N ARG A 70 -19.61 -15.67 9.55
CA ARG A 70 -20.94 -15.42 8.98
C ARG A 70 -20.89 -14.05 8.32
N GLU A 71 -21.40 -13.93 7.09
CA GLU A 71 -21.89 -12.64 6.60
C GLU A 71 -23.07 -12.28 7.49
N GLU A 72 -22.81 -11.52 8.56
CA GLU A 72 -23.87 -10.93 9.36
C GLU A 72 -24.52 -9.84 8.50
N HIS A 73 -25.81 -10.00 8.21
CA HIS A 73 -26.65 -8.92 7.68
C HIS A 73 -26.55 -7.75 8.65
N VAL A 74 -25.92 -6.66 8.23
CA VAL A 74 -25.77 -5.44 9.04
C VAL A 74 -27.01 -4.59 8.79
N PRO A 75 -27.98 -4.51 9.72
CA PRO A 75 -29.18 -3.71 9.54
C PRO A 75 -28.81 -2.23 9.42
N ASP A 76 -29.52 -1.49 8.56
CA ASP A 76 -29.30 -0.04 8.37
C ASP A 76 -29.54 0.69 9.71
N PRO A 77 -28.51 1.32 10.30
CA PRO A 77 -28.64 1.96 11.61
C PRO A 77 -29.55 3.20 11.59
N HIS A 78 -29.79 3.76 10.40
CA HIS A 78 -30.55 4.98 10.25
C HIS A 78 -32.01 4.72 9.93
N ASN A 79 -32.37 3.57 9.35
CA ASN A 79 -33.74 3.26 8.92
C ASN A 79 -34.26 1.95 9.51
N CYS A 80 -35.48 2.00 10.03
CA CYS A 80 -36.21 0.85 10.54
C CYS A 80 -36.72 -0.04 9.41
N GLU A 81 -36.34 -1.32 9.35
CA GLU A 81 -36.79 -2.25 8.29
C GLU A 81 -38.31 -2.49 8.31
N GLY A 82 -38.93 -2.52 9.50
CA GLY A 82 -40.38 -2.73 9.63
C GLY A 82 -41.26 -1.51 9.31
N CYS A 83 -40.70 -0.31 9.31
CA CYS A 83 -41.48 0.93 9.28
C CYS A 83 -40.91 2.05 8.38
N ASN A 84 -39.75 1.80 7.78
CA ASN A 84 -39.00 2.64 6.85
C ASN A 84 -38.88 4.11 7.28
N ARG A 85 -38.72 4.34 8.58
CA ARG A 85 -38.52 5.66 9.18
C ARG A 85 -37.20 5.73 9.91
N SER A 86 -36.71 6.96 10.08
CA SER A 86 -35.46 7.22 10.76
C SER A 86 -35.51 6.75 12.23
N ARG A 87 -34.47 6.02 12.65
CA ARG A 87 -34.27 5.56 14.03
C ARG A 87 -33.59 6.67 14.84
N VAL A 88 -33.92 6.75 16.13
CA VAL A 88 -33.25 7.66 17.08
C VAL A 88 -32.07 6.91 17.69
N ILE A 89 -30.87 7.47 17.55
CA ILE A 89 -29.63 6.86 18.05
C ILE A 89 -29.31 7.44 19.44
N ASP A 90 -29.30 6.59 20.46
CA ASP A 90 -28.74 6.90 21.76
C ASP A 90 -27.28 6.43 21.81
N THR A 91 -26.37 7.39 21.67
CA THR A 91 -24.92 7.14 21.69
C THR A 91 -24.39 6.72 23.06
N ARG A 92 -25.11 6.99 24.15
CA ARG A 92 -24.68 6.61 25.52
C ARG A 92 -24.97 5.15 25.82
N GLN A 93 -26.09 4.65 25.30
CA GLN A 93 -26.51 3.27 25.49
C GLN A 93 -26.14 2.37 24.31
N ALA A 94 -25.52 2.94 23.25
CA ALA A 94 -25.16 2.23 22.03
C ALA A 94 -26.39 1.49 21.45
N THR A 95 -27.53 2.17 21.39
CA THR A 95 -28.79 1.62 20.86
C THR A 95 -29.41 2.56 19.83
N ALA A 96 -29.98 1.98 18.77
CA ALA A 96 -30.83 2.67 17.82
C ALA A 96 -32.27 2.20 18.03
N VAL A 97 -33.16 3.13 18.38
CA VAL A 97 -34.56 2.81 18.72
C VAL A 97 -35.50 3.47 17.71
N CYS A 98 -36.43 2.70 17.18
CA CYS A 98 -37.51 3.26 16.39
C CYS A 98 -38.60 3.87 17.28
N ALA A 99 -38.88 5.16 17.08
CA ALA A 99 -39.91 5.90 17.82
C ALA A 99 -41.36 5.43 17.56
N ARG A 100 -41.61 4.58 16.55
CA ARG A 100 -42.96 4.12 16.17
C ARG A 100 -43.24 2.66 16.53
N CYS A 101 -42.36 1.73 16.13
CA CYS A 101 -42.56 0.30 16.41
C CYS A 101 -41.88 -0.17 17.69
N GLY A 102 -41.02 0.66 18.30
CA GLY A 102 -40.29 0.31 19.52
C GLY A 102 -39.15 -0.69 19.31
N GLU A 103 -38.85 -1.07 18.06
CA GLU A 103 -37.72 -1.93 17.73
C GLU A 103 -36.41 -1.24 18.10
N SER A 104 -35.58 -1.93 18.89
CA SER A 104 -34.31 -1.44 19.38
C SER A 104 -33.19 -2.40 19.01
N ASP A 105 -32.20 -1.91 18.28
CA ASP A 105 -31.00 -2.66 17.93
C ASP A 105 -29.77 -2.04 18.58
N MET A 106 -28.77 -2.87 18.84
CA MET A 106 -27.48 -2.42 19.38
C MET A 106 -26.71 -1.69 18.27
N TYR A 107 -26.44 -0.41 18.47
CA TYR A 107 -25.69 0.46 17.57
C TYR A 107 -24.25 0.59 18.06
N ASN A 108 -23.33 -0.14 17.42
CA ASN A 108 -21.91 -0.02 17.71
C ASN A 108 -21.33 1.25 17.07
N VAL A 109 -21.09 2.28 17.89
CA VAL A 109 -20.36 3.52 17.51
C VAL A 109 -18.94 3.21 16.99
N ILE A 110 -18.45 2.00 17.25
CA ILE A 110 -17.12 1.54 16.85
C ILE A 110 -16.97 1.50 15.33
N ASP A 111 -18.03 1.35 14.54
CA ASP A 111 -17.83 0.85 13.17
C ASP A 111 -17.32 1.91 12.15
N ALA A 112 -17.74 3.18 12.21
CA ALA A 112 -17.31 4.18 11.22
C ALA A 112 -15.92 4.78 11.56
N SER A 113 -15.78 5.34 12.77
CA SER A 113 -14.55 6.00 13.20
C SER A 113 -13.37 5.04 13.32
N PHE A 114 -13.61 3.78 13.71
CA PHE A 114 -12.56 2.77 13.75
C PHE A 114 -12.15 2.33 12.34
N ARG A 115 -13.09 2.16 11.40
CA ARG A 115 -12.76 1.83 10.01
C ARG A 115 -11.96 2.95 9.34
N GLU A 116 -12.35 4.21 9.55
CA GLU A 116 -11.58 5.37 9.11
C GLU A 116 -10.21 5.46 9.78
N GLY A 117 -10.13 5.25 11.11
CA GLY A 117 -8.84 5.19 11.81
C GLY A 117 -7.94 4.05 11.31
N THR A 118 -8.52 2.89 10.98
CA THR A 118 -7.79 1.73 10.44
C THR A 118 -7.29 2.00 9.03
N SER A 119 -8.09 2.65 8.19
CA SER A 119 -7.69 2.99 6.82
C SER A 119 -6.58 4.05 6.80
N LEU A 120 -6.67 5.08 7.66
CA LEU A 120 -5.62 6.08 7.83
C LEU A 120 -4.33 5.48 8.39
N HIS A 121 -4.42 4.61 9.39
CA HIS A 121 -3.26 3.90 9.92
C HIS A 121 -2.59 3.06 8.83
N THR A 122 -3.39 2.33 8.06
CA THR A 122 -2.89 1.51 6.94
C THR A 122 -2.22 2.37 5.87
N ALA A 123 -2.85 3.48 5.48
CA ALA A 123 -2.32 4.45 4.53
C ALA A 123 -0.98 5.04 5.00
N TYR A 124 -0.89 5.41 6.28
CA TYR A 124 0.34 5.90 6.89
C TYR A 124 1.48 4.88 6.74
N LEU A 125 1.24 3.60 7.06
CA LEU A 125 2.25 2.54 6.91
C LEU A 125 2.79 2.41 5.48
N TYR A 126 1.97 2.70 4.46
CA TYR A 126 2.41 2.69 3.06
C TYR A 126 3.30 3.87 2.67
N ILE A 127 3.10 5.05 3.27
CA ILE A 127 3.80 6.28 2.86
C ILE A 127 4.83 6.79 3.86
N GLU A 128 4.83 6.32 5.11
CA GLU A 128 5.71 6.77 6.19
C GLU A 128 7.19 6.76 5.78
N ASP A 129 7.63 5.66 5.19
CA ASP A 129 9.00 5.48 4.71
C ASP A 129 9.35 6.49 3.58
N HIS A 130 8.39 6.85 2.73
CA HIS A 130 8.58 7.90 1.73
C HIS A 130 8.68 9.29 2.36
N LEU A 131 7.86 9.60 3.36
CA LEU A 131 7.89 10.88 4.08
C LEU A 131 9.18 11.05 4.90
N LYS A 132 9.64 9.97 5.56
CA LYS A 132 10.92 9.94 6.28
C LYS A 132 12.11 10.18 5.35
N ARG A 133 12.14 9.54 4.17
CA ARG A 133 13.18 9.78 3.16
C ARG A 133 13.15 11.19 2.59
N PHE A 134 11.95 11.73 2.34
CA PHE A 134 11.77 13.09 1.84
C PHE A 134 12.36 14.12 2.80
N SER A 135 12.10 13.96 4.10
CA SER A 135 12.58 14.87 5.16
C SER A 135 13.95 14.51 5.73
N ALA A 136 14.68 13.54 5.13
CA ALA A 136 15.92 12.94 5.66
C ALA A 136 15.87 12.51 7.15
N ARG A 137 14.68 12.15 7.65
CA ARG A 137 14.42 11.66 9.01
C ARG A 137 14.60 10.14 9.13
N GLU A 138 15.12 9.49 8.10
CA GLU A 138 15.48 8.09 8.18
C GLU A 138 16.68 7.85 9.10
N THR A 139 16.69 6.72 9.80
CA THR A 139 17.71 6.34 10.78
C THR A 139 18.83 5.51 10.16
N THR A 140 18.90 5.43 8.84
CA THR A 140 19.93 4.66 8.12
C THR A 140 21.30 5.23 8.44
N LEU A 141 22.18 4.37 8.98
CA LEU A 141 23.58 4.70 9.19
C LEU A 141 24.32 4.57 7.86
N ILE A 142 25.07 5.60 7.50
CA ILE A 142 25.86 5.66 6.27
C ILE A 142 27.31 5.66 6.70
N GLU A 143 28.07 4.65 6.25
CA GLU A 143 29.47 4.47 6.61
C GLU A 143 30.31 5.69 6.20
N ASP A 144 31.23 6.11 7.07
CA ASP A 144 32.08 7.29 6.84
C ASP A 144 32.97 7.12 5.61
N ASP A 145 33.42 5.90 5.32
CA ASP A 145 34.22 5.58 4.11
C ASP A 145 33.45 5.90 2.83
N VAL A 146 32.15 5.65 2.82
CA VAL A 146 31.27 5.99 1.69
C VAL A 146 31.14 7.50 1.56
N LEU A 147 30.93 8.21 2.67
CA LEU A 147 30.84 9.68 2.67
C LEU A 147 32.14 10.31 2.17
N GLU A 148 33.30 9.81 2.60
CA GLU A 148 34.59 10.32 2.17
C GLU A 148 34.88 10.03 0.68
N SER A 149 34.45 8.86 0.20
CA SER A 149 34.50 8.54 -1.23
C SER A 149 33.67 9.53 -2.06
N ILE A 150 32.48 9.92 -1.56
CA ILE A 150 31.63 10.91 -2.23
C ILE A 150 32.26 12.31 -2.16
N ARG A 151 32.82 12.73 -1.02
CA ARG A 151 33.53 14.01 -0.88
C ARG A 151 34.72 14.10 -1.84
N THR A 152 35.50 13.04 -1.95
CA THR A 152 36.63 12.95 -2.89
C THR A 152 36.17 13.14 -4.34
N GLU A 153 35.05 12.49 -4.71
CA GLU A 153 34.46 12.62 -6.03
C GLU A 153 33.83 14.00 -6.32
N LEU A 154 33.39 14.72 -5.28
CA LEU A 154 32.94 16.12 -5.36
C LEU A 154 34.12 17.07 -5.57
N ARG A 155 35.21 16.90 -4.83
CA ARG A 155 36.44 17.72 -4.98
C ARG A 155 37.01 17.62 -6.39
N LYS A 156 36.93 16.44 -7.02
CA LYS A 156 37.31 16.25 -8.45
C LYS A 156 36.47 17.08 -9.44
N ARG A 157 35.29 17.57 -9.05
CA ARG A 157 34.39 18.41 -9.86
C ARG A 157 34.50 19.90 -9.54
N VAL A 158 35.60 20.34 -8.94
CA VAL A 158 35.88 21.75 -8.59
C VAL A 158 34.99 22.28 -7.45
N TYR A 159 34.34 21.40 -6.69
CA TYR A 159 33.74 21.81 -5.44
C TYR A 159 34.82 21.87 -4.35
N ASP A 160 35.10 23.07 -3.86
CA ASP A 160 35.87 23.27 -2.63
C ASP A 160 34.99 23.00 -1.41
N ASP A 161 35.58 22.67 -0.25
CA ASP A 161 34.84 22.38 0.99
C ASP A 161 33.89 23.53 1.40
N ALA A 162 34.20 24.79 1.02
CA ALA A 162 33.34 25.95 1.22
C ALA A 162 32.09 25.98 0.32
N SER A 163 32.16 25.35 -0.86
CA SER A 163 31.10 25.30 -1.88
C SER A 163 30.21 24.06 -1.76
N PHE A 164 30.44 23.17 -0.79
CA PHE A 164 29.63 21.97 -0.60
C PHE A 164 28.16 22.27 -0.33
N LYS A 165 27.84 23.47 0.18
CA LYS A 165 26.46 23.93 0.37
C LYS A 165 25.68 24.10 -0.93
N ASP A 166 26.36 24.33 -2.05
CA ASP A 166 25.73 24.55 -3.36
C ASP A 166 25.47 23.25 -4.13
N VAL A 167 25.94 22.12 -3.59
CA VAL A 167 25.74 20.81 -4.19
C VAL A 167 24.25 20.47 -4.18
N SER A 168 23.70 20.06 -5.32
CA SER A 168 22.31 19.62 -5.42
C SER A 168 22.15 18.13 -5.07
N GLN A 169 20.94 17.73 -4.67
CA GLN A 169 20.63 16.30 -4.45
C GLN A 169 20.83 15.43 -5.70
N ASP A 170 20.67 16.00 -6.91
CA ASP A 170 20.87 15.25 -8.16
C ASP A 170 22.36 15.01 -8.43
N GLU A 171 23.23 15.94 -8.08
CA GLU A 171 24.68 15.74 -8.13
C GLU A 171 25.11 14.55 -7.27
N VAL A 172 24.56 14.44 -6.05
CA VAL A 172 24.81 13.30 -5.16
C VAL A 172 24.40 11.99 -5.84
N ARG A 173 23.24 11.93 -6.50
CA ARG A 173 22.80 10.74 -7.25
C ARG A 173 23.74 10.40 -8.41
N ILE A 174 24.24 11.40 -9.13
CA ILE A 174 25.19 11.21 -10.22
C ILE A 174 26.51 10.62 -9.68
N ILE A 175 26.96 11.08 -8.51
CA ILE A 175 28.19 10.57 -7.89
C ILE A 175 28.00 9.13 -7.40
N LEU A 176 26.89 8.84 -6.72
CA LEU A 176 26.56 7.47 -6.30
C LEU A 176 26.55 6.51 -7.49
N LYS A 177 26.03 6.95 -8.65
CA LYS A 177 26.08 6.17 -9.89
C LYS A 177 27.50 5.91 -10.37
N ARG A 178 28.37 6.91 -10.33
CA ARG A 178 29.78 6.78 -10.73
C ARG A 178 30.56 5.85 -9.81
N LEU A 179 30.25 5.85 -8.52
CA LEU A 179 30.84 4.96 -7.52
C LEU A 179 30.22 3.56 -7.51
N SER A 180 29.25 3.26 -8.38
CA SER A 180 28.49 2.00 -8.41
C SER A 180 27.75 1.68 -7.10
N LEU A 181 27.39 2.72 -6.32
CA LEU A 181 26.68 2.61 -5.04
C LEU A 181 25.17 2.70 -5.23
N SER A 182 24.60 1.82 -6.05
CA SER A 182 23.16 1.83 -6.38
C SER A 182 22.25 1.56 -5.19
N ALA A 183 22.74 0.82 -4.18
CA ALA A 183 21.98 0.52 -2.96
C ALA A 183 21.61 1.79 -2.17
N LEU A 184 22.40 2.86 -2.32
CA LEU A 184 22.24 4.10 -1.56
C LEU A 184 21.39 5.16 -2.26
N TYR A 185 20.82 4.87 -3.44
CA TYR A 185 20.02 5.84 -4.19
C TYR A 185 18.79 6.31 -3.42
N ASN A 186 18.17 5.40 -2.68
CA ASN A 186 17.01 5.71 -1.84
C ASN A 186 17.37 6.65 -0.68
N HIS A 187 18.64 6.67 -0.28
CA HIS A 187 19.20 7.49 0.80
C HIS A 187 19.89 8.77 0.29
N SER A 188 19.70 9.12 -0.99
CA SER A 188 20.34 10.29 -1.61
C SER A 188 20.09 11.60 -0.87
N THR A 189 18.88 11.82 -0.35
CA THR A 189 18.53 13.03 0.43
C THR A 189 19.29 13.07 1.77
N ARG A 190 19.42 11.93 2.45
CA ARG A 190 20.15 11.80 3.71
C ARG A 190 21.65 12.03 3.50
N ILE A 191 22.22 11.40 2.48
CA ILE A 191 23.63 11.60 2.09
C ILE A 191 23.89 13.06 1.76
N TRP A 192 23.02 13.68 0.98
CA TRP A 192 23.12 15.11 0.65
C TRP A 192 23.11 15.99 1.91
N THR A 193 22.21 15.70 2.86
CA THR A 193 22.15 16.42 4.15
C THR A 193 23.45 16.26 4.95
N LEU A 194 24.02 15.05 5.01
CA LEU A 194 25.26 14.76 5.73
C LEU A 194 26.50 15.43 5.11
N ILE A 195 26.51 15.61 3.78
CA ILE A 195 27.64 16.22 3.06
C ILE A 195 27.56 17.74 3.09
N THR A 196 26.38 18.29 2.81
CA THR A 196 26.19 19.74 2.62
C THR A 196 25.88 20.47 3.92
N GLY A 197 25.32 19.75 4.92
CA GLY A 197 24.76 20.35 6.13
C GLY A 197 23.44 21.09 5.89
N ASN A 198 22.93 21.11 4.66
CA ASN A 198 21.67 21.76 4.33
C ASN A 198 20.48 20.97 4.87
N GLN A 199 19.44 21.68 5.30
CA GLN A 199 18.20 21.04 5.74
C GLN A 199 17.36 20.64 4.51
N PRO A 200 16.85 19.40 4.47
CA PRO A 200 15.88 19.02 3.46
C PRO A 200 14.56 19.77 3.67
N PRO A 201 13.66 19.78 2.67
CA PRO A 201 12.30 20.25 2.87
C PRO A 201 11.65 19.46 4.02
N SER A 202 11.12 20.17 5.01
CA SER A 202 10.42 19.57 6.13
C SER A 202 8.91 19.70 5.95
N LEU A 203 8.19 18.68 6.42
CA LEU A 203 6.74 18.70 6.52
C LEU A 203 6.36 18.99 7.97
N SER A 204 5.41 19.89 8.18
CA SER A 204 4.73 20.02 9.47
C SER A 204 3.83 18.81 9.73
N GLU A 205 3.55 18.50 11.00
CA GLU A 205 2.69 17.38 11.37
C GLU A 205 1.29 17.47 10.72
N THR A 206 0.74 18.69 10.59
CA THR A 206 -0.52 18.93 9.89
C THR A 206 -0.42 18.58 8.41
N GLN A 207 0.66 18.99 7.73
CA GLN A 207 0.88 18.66 6.32
C GLN A 207 1.05 17.14 6.11
N GLU A 208 1.72 16.45 7.03
CA GLU A 208 1.85 14.98 6.96
C GLU A 208 0.50 14.30 7.11
N ASN A 209 -0.30 14.70 8.10
CA ASN A 209 -1.63 14.15 8.33
C ASN A 209 -2.60 14.42 7.15
N ASP A 210 -2.53 15.61 6.55
CA ASP A 210 -3.31 15.94 5.35
C ASP A 210 -2.93 15.02 4.19
N LEU A 211 -1.63 14.82 3.95
CA LEU A 211 -1.13 13.94 2.90
C LEU A 211 -1.53 12.47 3.12
N VAL A 212 -1.48 11.99 4.37
CA VAL A 212 -1.94 10.64 4.75
C VAL A 212 -3.43 10.48 4.47
N THR A 213 -4.23 11.49 4.84
CA THR A 213 -5.69 11.48 4.66
C THR A 213 -6.04 11.45 3.18
N MET A 214 -5.43 12.31 2.37
CA MET A 214 -5.62 12.29 0.92
C MET A 214 -5.19 10.95 0.31
N PHE A 215 -4.08 10.37 0.79
CA PHE A 215 -3.60 9.10 0.31
C PHE A 215 -4.58 7.95 0.60
N ALA A 216 -5.18 7.93 1.79
CA ALA A 216 -6.18 6.92 2.16
C ALA A 216 -7.40 6.97 1.22
N MET A 217 -7.94 8.17 0.95
CA MET A 217 -9.04 8.37 0.01
C MET A 217 -8.68 7.91 -1.41
N LEU A 218 -7.44 8.22 -1.83
CA LEU A 218 -6.92 7.80 -3.12
C LEU A 218 -6.82 6.29 -3.25
N GLN A 219 -6.38 5.56 -2.22
CA GLN A 219 -6.23 4.10 -2.32
C GLN A 219 -7.56 3.44 -2.68
N THR A 220 -8.66 3.86 -2.07
CA THR A 220 -9.99 3.34 -2.37
C THR A 220 -10.44 3.69 -3.80
N SER A 221 -10.19 4.93 -4.24
CA SER A 221 -10.54 5.36 -5.60
C SER A 221 -9.68 4.69 -6.68
N PHE A 222 -8.39 4.52 -6.42
CA PHE A 222 -7.46 3.85 -7.33
C PHE A 222 -7.88 2.41 -7.60
N GLU A 223 -8.33 1.67 -6.57
CA GLU A 223 -8.81 0.30 -6.74
C GLU A 223 -10.05 0.21 -7.64
N ARG A 224 -10.94 1.21 -7.61
CA ARG A 224 -12.10 1.29 -8.52
C ARG A 224 -11.73 1.66 -9.97
N ASN A 225 -10.68 2.47 -10.14
CA ASN A 225 -10.33 3.09 -11.43
C ASN A 225 -9.06 2.52 -12.08
N LYS A 226 -8.36 1.57 -11.44
CA LYS A 226 -7.13 1.00 -11.99
C LYS A 226 -7.41 0.20 -13.28
N PRO A 227 -6.53 0.27 -14.29
CA PRO A 227 -6.65 -0.59 -15.47
C PRO A 227 -6.57 -2.06 -15.07
N LYS A 228 -7.38 -2.91 -15.71
CA LYS A 228 -7.48 -4.36 -15.40
C LYS A 228 -6.13 -5.09 -15.45
N GLU A 229 -5.23 -4.63 -16.30
CA GLU A 229 -3.90 -5.23 -16.50
C GLU A 229 -2.87 -4.79 -15.45
N ARG A 230 -3.14 -3.73 -14.68
CA ARG A 230 -2.15 -3.11 -13.78
C ARG A 230 -2.42 -3.47 -12.33
N ARG A 231 -1.41 -4.07 -11.68
CA ARG A 231 -1.44 -4.36 -10.23
C ARG A 231 -0.82 -3.24 -9.38
N ASN A 232 0.12 -2.49 -9.93
CA ASN A 232 0.90 -1.50 -9.16
C ASN A 232 0.22 -0.13 -9.13
N MET A 233 0.33 0.55 -8.00
CA MET A 233 -0.15 1.92 -7.80
C MET A 233 0.64 2.94 -8.65
N LEU A 234 0.14 4.18 -8.70
CA LEU A 234 0.92 5.34 -9.17
C LEU A 234 2.19 5.53 -8.33
N SER A 235 3.20 6.20 -8.87
CA SER A 235 4.43 6.47 -8.12
C SER A 235 4.13 7.33 -6.90
N TYR A 236 4.72 7.01 -5.74
CA TYR A 236 4.55 7.80 -4.52
C TYR A 236 4.95 9.26 -4.71
N SER A 237 6.09 9.55 -5.37
CA SER A 237 6.48 10.94 -5.67
C SER A 237 5.46 11.67 -6.53
N TYR A 238 4.80 10.97 -7.46
CA TYR A 238 3.73 11.55 -8.27
C TYR A 238 2.50 11.83 -7.41
N VAL A 239 2.04 10.85 -6.64
CA VAL A 239 0.84 10.98 -5.79
C VAL A 239 1.02 12.07 -4.74
N LEU A 240 2.12 12.05 -4.00
CA LEU A 240 2.40 13.05 -2.97
C LEU A 240 2.51 14.45 -3.55
N LYS A 241 3.12 14.61 -4.74
CA LYS A 241 3.14 15.89 -5.45
C LYS A 241 1.74 16.38 -5.77
N GLN A 242 0.89 15.51 -6.33
CA GLN A 242 -0.47 15.90 -6.70
C GLN A 242 -1.34 16.23 -5.48
N CYS A 243 -1.24 15.44 -4.40
CA CYS A 243 -1.90 15.76 -3.14
C CYS A 243 -1.44 17.12 -2.59
N ALA A 244 -0.13 17.39 -2.58
CA ALA A 244 0.41 18.68 -2.16
C ALA A 244 -0.12 19.85 -3.01
N LEU A 245 -0.23 19.69 -4.33
CA LEU A 245 -0.83 20.71 -5.22
C LEU A 245 -2.31 20.95 -4.91
N LEU A 246 -3.08 19.90 -4.60
CA LEU A 246 -4.50 20.05 -4.24
C LEU A 246 -4.69 20.78 -2.91
N LEU A 247 -3.77 20.58 -1.97
CA LEU A 247 -3.77 21.23 -0.66
C LEU A 247 -3.18 22.66 -0.71
N GLY A 248 -2.61 23.09 -1.84
CA GLY A 248 -1.96 24.40 -1.98
C GLY A 248 -0.55 24.47 -1.39
N TYR A 249 0.09 23.31 -1.18
CA TYR A 249 1.46 23.20 -0.66
C TYR A 249 2.49 23.24 -1.80
N ASP A 250 2.57 24.37 -2.52
CA ASP A 250 3.37 24.51 -3.75
C ASP A 250 4.87 24.26 -3.53
N GLU A 251 5.44 24.74 -2.42
CA GLU A 251 6.86 24.53 -2.08
C GLU A 251 7.19 23.05 -1.86
N ILE A 252 6.29 22.33 -1.18
CA ILE A 252 6.41 20.88 -0.96
C ILE A 252 6.24 20.13 -2.29
N ALA A 253 5.26 20.53 -3.10
CA ALA A 253 5.02 19.94 -4.41
C ALA A 253 6.23 20.11 -5.35
N ALA A 254 6.94 21.23 -5.27
CA ALA A 254 8.15 21.51 -6.06
C ALA A 254 9.33 20.58 -5.68
N ALA A 255 9.42 20.17 -4.42
CA ALA A 255 10.47 19.27 -3.95
C ALA A 255 10.28 17.82 -4.43
N PHE A 256 9.05 17.39 -4.71
CA PHE A 256 8.78 16.04 -5.24
C PHE A 256 9.16 15.93 -6.73
N LYS A 257 10.25 15.19 -7.00
CA LYS A 257 10.72 14.94 -8.36
C LYS A 257 9.89 13.84 -9.04
N LEU A 258 9.42 14.14 -10.25
CA LEU A 258 8.67 13.20 -11.08
C LEU A 258 9.60 12.22 -11.82
N LEU A 259 9.01 11.16 -12.37
CA LEU A 259 9.71 10.20 -13.22
C LEU A 259 10.25 10.88 -14.48
N LYS A 260 11.38 10.41 -15.02
CA LYS A 260 11.95 10.97 -16.26
C LYS A 260 11.16 10.63 -17.53
N SER A 261 10.41 9.54 -17.53
CA SER A 261 9.67 9.07 -18.71
C SER A 261 8.35 9.84 -18.86
N LYS A 262 8.24 10.59 -19.96
CA LYS A 262 7.03 11.37 -20.30
C LYS A 262 5.79 10.48 -20.44
N GLU A 263 5.92 9.35 -21.11
CA GLU A 263 4.83 8.37 -21.28
C GLU A 263 4.31 7.86 -19.93
N LYS A 264 5.22 7.54 -18.99
CA LYS A 264 4.83 7.13 -17.63
C LYS A 264 4.16 8.26 -16.87
N ILE A 265 4.57 9.52 -17.07
CA ILE A 265 3.88 10.64 -16.45
C ILE A 265 2.48 10.83 -17.05
N GLN A 266 2.35 10.83 -18.38
CA GLN A 266 1.07 10.97 -19.07
C GLN A 266 0.08 9.88 -18.68
N PHE A 267 0.54 8.63 -18.55
CA PHE A 267 -0.29 7.54 -18.05
C PHE A 267 -0.76 7.79 -16.61
N GLN A 268 0.13 8.27 -15.73
CA GLN A 268 -0.26 8.62 -14.37
C GLN A 268 -1.27 9.77 -14.34
N ASP A 269 -1.11 10.79 -15.20
CA ASP A 269 -2.07 11.88 -15.37
C ASP A 269 -3.46 11.38 -15.79
N GLN A 270 -3.53 10.39 -16.69
CA GLN A 270 -4.80 9.80 -17.12
C GLN A 270 -5.52 9.11 -15.96
N VAL A 271 -4.82 8.27 -15.20
CA VAL A 271 -5.39 7.58 -14.04
C VAL A 271 -5.75 8.60 -12.94
N TRP A 272 -4.90 9.58 -12.70
CA TRP A 272 -5.14 10.66 -11.74
C TRP A 272 -6.40 11.46 -12.07
N LYS A 273 -6.66 11.72 -13.35
CA LYS A 273 -7.87 12.41 -13.79
C LYS A 273 -9.14 11.63 -13.44
N LEU A 274 -9.11 10.30 -13.56
CA LEU A 274 -10.24 9.44 -13.17
C LEU A 274 -10.45 9.46 -11.65
N ILE A 275 -9.37 9.37 -10.88
CA ILE A 275 -9.41 9.47 -9.42
C ILE A 275 -9.98 10.82 -8.97
N CYS A 276 -9.52 11.92 -9.58
CA CYS A 276 -10.05 13.24 -9.28
C CYS A 276 -11.55 13.34 -9.57
N ALA A 277 -12.01 12.76 -10.67
CA ALA A 277 -13.44 12.74 -11.00
C ALA A 277 -14.25 11.91 -9.99
N ASP A 278 -13.75 10.76 -9.56
CA ASP A 278 -14.41 9.86 -8.60
C ASP A 278 -14.45 10.46 -7.18
N LEU A 279 -13.42 11.20 -6.76
CA LEU A 279 -13.35 11.84 -5.44
C LEU A 279 -13.87 13.30 -5.43
N GLY A 280 -14.28 13.84 -6.59
CA GLY A 280 -14.71 15.23 -6.71
C GLY A 280 -13.59 16.26 -6.56
N TRP A 281 -12.33 15.87 -6.75
CA TRP A 281 -11.18 16.77 -6.68
C TRP A 281 -10.96 17.53 -7.98
N ARG A 282 -10.35 18.71 -7.87
CA ARG A 282 -9.92 19.48 -9.05
C ARG A 282 -8.80 18.71 -9.75
N TYR A 283 -8.93 18.47 -11.05
CA TYR A 283 -7.81 17.94 -11.82
C TYR A 283 -6.73 19.01 -12.06
N ILE A 284 -5.51 18.75 -11.59
CA ILE A 284 -4.31 19.54 -11.87
C ILE A 284 -3.37 18.66 -12.69
N ARG A 285 -2.85 19.18 -13.81
CA ARG A 285 -1.94 18.43 -14.68
C ARG A 285 -0.53 18.44 -14.07
N SER A 286 0.15 17.29 -14.08
CA SER A 286 1.45 17.14 -13.42
C SER A 286 2.63 17.87 -14.09
N MET A 287 2.53 18.14 -15.40
CA MET A 287 3.44 18.97 -16.17
C MET A 287 2.63 19.96 -17.04
N PRO A 288 3.11 21.21 -17.23
CA PRO A 288 2.56 22.13 -18.22
C PRO A 288 2.49 21.50 -19.61
#